data_AF-A0A843ALA8-F1
#
_entry.id   AF-A0A843ALA8-F1
#
_cell.length_a   1.000
_cell.length_b   1.000
_cell.length_c   1.000
_cell.angle_alpha   90.00
_cell.angle_beta   90.00
_cell.angle_gamma   90.00
#
_symmetry.space_group_name_H-M   'P 1'
#
loop_
_entity.id
_entity.type
_entity.pdbx_description
1 polymer ?
#
loop_
_entity_poly.entity_id
_entity_poly.type
_entity_poly.pdbx_seq_one_letter_code
_entity_poly.pdbx_strand_id
1 'polypeptide(L)' 'MPKETDEDKAFEAALNGKMGWKCSCSLDIVDKKSTLIELRCKSCGKTFKSNVEKDFCFDCNKKARSKK' A
#
# COMPACT_ATOMS: atom_id res chain seq x y z
N MET A 1 -26.39 25.86 -17.80
CA MET A 1 -25.02 26.34 -17.53
C MET A 1 -25.05 26.85 -16.09
N PRO A 2 -24.60 26.07 -15.10
CA PRO A 2 -24.67 26.46 -13.70
C PRO A 2 -23.72 27.66 -13.46
N LYS A 3 -24.21 28.65 -12.70
CA LYS A 3 -23.45 29.85 -12.31
C LYS A 3 -22.43 29.44 -11.26
N GLU A 4 -21.14 29.46 -11.61
CA GLU A 4 -20.03 29.41 -10.65
C GLU A 4 -20.11 30.66 -9.77
N THR A 5 -20.31 30.47 -8.47
CA THR A 5 -20.44 31.57 -7.51
C THR A 5 -19.07 31.85 -6.89
N ASP A 6 -18.81 33.12 -6.58
CA ASP A 6 -17.56 33.62 -5.98
C ASP A 6 -17.17 32.91 -4.66
N GLU A 7 -18.16 32.28 -4.01
CA GLU A 7 -18.00 31.48 -2.79
C GLU A 7 -17.24 30.16 -3.00
N ASP A 8 -17.41 29.50 -4.15
CA ASP A 8 -16.70 28.25 -4.46
C ASP A 8 -15.19 28.50 -4.58
N LYS A 9 -14.82 29.61 -5.23
CA LYS A 9 -13.42 30.03 -5.42
C LYS A 9 -12.75 30.46 -4.10
N ALA A 10 -13.50 31.13 -3.23
CA ALA A 10 -13.02 31.52 -1.90
C ALA A 10 -12.80 30.30 -0.98
N PHE A 11 -13.65 29.28 -1.11
CA PHE A 11 -13.52 28.02 -0.37
C PHE A 11 -12.31 27.19 -0.85
N GLU A 12 -12.11 27.09 -2.16
CA GLU A 12 -10.94 26.44 -2.75
C GLU A 12 -9.62 27.14 -2.37
N ALA A 13 -9.59 28.47 -2.36
CA ALA A 13 -8.42 29.24 -1.92
C ALA A 13 -8.10 29.03 -0.42
N ALA A 14 -9.13 28.92 0.43
CA ALA A 14 -8.98 28.62 1.85
C ALA A 14 -8.47 27.20 2.12
N LEU A 15 -8.84 26.22 1.27
CA LEU A 15 -8.33 24.85 1.32
C LEU A 15 -6.89 24.76 0.83
N ASN A 16 -6.53 25.47 -0.23
CA ASN A 16 -5.17 25.47 -0.79
C ASN A 16 -4.14 26.11 0.15
N GLY A 17 -4.56 27.02 1.04
CA GLY A 17 -3.71 27.65 2.06
C GLY A 17 -3.58 26.89 3.38
N LYS A 18 -4.43 25.90 3.67
CA LYS A 18 -4.48 25.19 4.98
C LYS A 18 -3.87 23.79 4.99
N MET A 19 -3.42 23.25 3.86
CA MET A 19 -2.63 22.01 3.80
C MET A 19 -1.16 22.18 4.23
N GLY A 20 -0.84 23.24 4.99
CA GLY A 20 0.45 23.40 5.66
C GLY A 20 0.52 22.77 7.06
N TRP A 21 -0.61 22.29 7.61
CA TRP A 21 -0.59 21.60 8.90
C TRP A 21 -0.24 20.13 8.67
N LYS A 22 1.05 19.82 8.76
CA LYS A 22 1.55 18.44 8.86
C LYS A 22 0.85 17.79 10.05
N CYS A 23 -0.19 16.98 9.80
CA CYS A 23 -0.68 16.07 10.82
C CYS A 23 0.51 15.24 11.28
N SER A 24 0.70 15.00 12.56
CA SER A 24 1.73 14.06 13.04
C SER A 24 1.52 12.63 12.50
N CYS A 25 0.32 12.36 11.96
CA CYS A 25 -0.02 11.17 11.20
C CYS A 25 0.42 11.20 9.72
N SER A 26 0.68 12.40 9.16
CA SER A 26 1.50 12.60 7.97
C SER A 26 2.97 12.43 8.35
N LEU A 27 3.29 11.26 8.90
CA LEU A 27 4.63 10.71 8.74
C LEU A 27 4.88 10.79 7.24
N ASP A 28 5.96 11.48 6.86
CA ASP A 28 6.50 11.42 5.51
C ASP A 28 6.25 10.00 5.00
N ILE A 29 5.65 9.86 3.82
CA ILE A 29 5.59 8.56 3.14
C ILE A 29 7.06 8.26 2.86
N VAL A 30 7.75 7.75 3.87
CA VAL A 30 9.10 7.28 3.79
C VAL A 30 8.93 6.18 2.78
N ASP A 31 9.51 6.39 1.61
CA ASP A 31 9.68 5.42 0.54
C ASP A 31 10.58 4.30 1.10
N LYS A 32 10.07 3.61 2.13
CA LYS A 32 10.63 2.40 2.69
C LYS A 32 10.38 1.43 1.58
N LYS A 33 11.38 1.28 0.71
CA LYS A 33 11.45 0.20 -0.28
C LYS A 33 11.02 -1.06 0.43
N SER A 34 9.76 -1.43 0.26
CA SER A 34 9.18 -2.52 1.01
C SER A 34 9.94 -3.74 0.52
N THR A 35 10.65 -4.43 1.41
CA THR A 35 11.36 -5.68 1.11
C THR A 35 10.40 -6.83 0.76
N LEU A 36 9.12 -6.49 0.59
CA LEU A 36 8.04 -7.39 0.25
C LEU A 36 8.05 -7.66 -1.25
N ILE A 37 8.56 -8.83 -1.60
CA ILE A 37 8.62 -9.35 -2.96
C ILE A 37 7.36 -10.18 -3.27
N GLU A 38 6.90 -10.12 -4.52
CA GLU A 38 5.83 -10.99 -5.01
C GLU A 38 6.45 -12.25 -5.62
N LEU A 39 6.01 -13.41 -5.12
CA LEU A 39 6.54 -14.73 -5.47
C LEU A 39 5.42 -15.64 -5.93
N ARG A 40 5.75 -16.59 -6.81
CA ARG A 40 4.82 -17.63 -7.28
C ARG A 40 5.23 -19.00 -6.74
N CYS A 41 4.29 -19.67 -6.09
CA CYS A 41 4.50 -21.02 -5.57
C CYS A 41 4.70 -22.03 -6.70
N LYS A 42 5.79 -22.78 -6.69
CA LYS A 42 6.08 -23.85 -7.66
C LYS A 42 5.13 -25.05 -7.59
N SER A 43 4.52 -25.32 -6.42
CA SER A 43 3.60 -26.46 -6.27
C SER A 43 2.16 -26.15 -6.64
N CYS A 44 1.61 -25.00 -6.23
CA CYS A 44 0.19 -24.69 -6.41
C CYS A 44 -0.07 -23.51 -7.35
N GLY A 45 0.98 -22.85 -7.84
CA GLY A 45 0.87 -21.74 -8.79
C GLY A 45 0.38 -20.42 -8.18
N LYS A 46 0.00 -20.38 -6.90
CA LYS A 46 -0.48 -19.17 -6.20
C LYS A 46 0.62 -18.12 -6.11
N THR A 47 0.29 -16.87 -6.43
CA THR A 47 1.12 -15.69 -6.16
C THR A 47 0.89 -15.19 -4.73
N PHE A 48 1.96 -14.88 -4.02
CA PHE A 48 1.92 -14.38 -2.65
C PHE A 48 3.06 -13.41 -2.38
N LYS A 49 2.86 -12.52 -1.40
CA LYS A 49 3.86 -11.55 -0.99
C LYS A 49 4.66 -12.08 0.20
N SER A 50 5.97 -11.97 0.12
CA SER A 50 6.90 -12.47 1.14
C SER A 50 8.05 -11.49 1.30
N ASN A 51 8.64 -11.45 2.49
CA ASN A 51 9.88 -10.70 2.74
C ASN A 51 11.15 -11.52 2.44
N VAL A 52 10.99 -12.78 2.02
CA VAL A 52 12.06 -13.74 1.76
C VAL A 52 11.72 -14.53 0.51
N GLU A 53 12.72 -14.76 -0.35
CA GLU A 53 12.63 -15.61 -1.53
C GLU A 53 12.36 -17.06 -1.12
N LYS A 54 11.20 -17.58 -1.52
CA LYS A 54 10.73 -18.94 -1.21
C LYS A 54 10.00 -19.52 -2.41
N ASP A 55 10.32 -20.78 -2.71
CA ASP A 55 9.71 -21.51 -3.83
C ASP A 55 8.27 -21.99 -3.56
N PHE A 56 7.87 -22.08 -2.29
CA PHE A 56 6.58 -22.65 -1.89
C PHE A 56 5.78 -21.67 -1.06
N CYS A 57 4.46 -21.64 -1.28
CA CYS A 57 3.53 -20.91 -0.42
C CYS A 57 3.49 -21.52 0.99
N PHE A 58 2.94 -20.75 1.92
CA PHE A 58 2.80 -21.16 3.32
C PHE A 58 2.12 -22.54 3.46
N ASP A 59 1.03 -22.79 2.72
CA ASP A 59 0.30 -24.06 2.75
C ASP A 59 1.16 -25.24 2.28
N CYS A 60 1.86 -25.09 1.16
CA CYS A 60 2.71 -26.14 0.58
C CYS A 60 3.92 -26.42 1.49
N ASN A 61 4.53 -25.37 2.03
CA ASN A 61 5.64 -25.50 2.98
C ASN A 61 5.18 -26.18 4.29
N LYS A 62 3.97 -25.85 4.80
CA LYS A 62 3.39 -26.49 5.99
C LYS A 62 3.15 -27.99 5.76
N LYS A 63 2.60 -28.37 4.60
CA LYS A 63 2.40 -29.78 4.22
C LYS A 63 3.73 -30.55 4.12
N ALA A 64 4.79 -29.91 3.61
CA ALA A 64 6.12 -30.51 3.52
C ALA A 64 6.76 -30.74 4.90
N ARG A 65 6.58 -29.80 5.84
CA ARG A 65 7.12 -29.91 7.21
C ARG A 65 6.36 -30.89 8.10
N SER A 66 5.07 -31.10 7.86
CA SER A 66 4.22 -31.95 8.70
C SER A 66 4.35 -33.46 8.42
N LYS A 67 5.20 -33.86 7.46
CA LYS A 67 5.53 -35.26 7.15
C LYS A 67 6.85 -35.74 7.78
N LYS A 68 7.51 -34.89 8.56
CA LYS A 68 8.65 -35.23 9.40
C LYS A 68 8.16 -35.55 10.80
#